data_AF-A0AA96DFI0-F1
#
_entry.id   AF-A0AA96DFI0-F1
#
_cell.length_a   1.000
_cell.length_b   1.000
_cell.length_c   1.000
_cell.angle_alpha   90.00
_cell.angle_beta   90.00
_cell.angle_gamma   90.00
#
_symmetry.space_group_name_H-M   'P 1'
#
loop_
_entity.id
_entity.type
_entity.pdbx_description
1 polymer ?
#
loop_
_entity_poly.entity_id
_entity_poly.type
_entity_poly.pdbx_seq_one_letter_code
_entity_poly.pdbx_strand_id
1 'polypeptide(L)'
;MSPNIKDDRVLALKYRPEKFEDLIGQNTISQTLSLALDSKRLSHAYLFSGLRGSGKTSTARIMAKALLCENGPTSHPCEVCENCLSAKSGKHLDIIEMDAASNRGIDDIKELIEHTKYKPNIARYKVFIIDEVHMLTTQAFNALLKTLEEPPAFVKFILATTDALKLPATILSRTQHFRFNKISQSDVVHHLSHILNIENIEFEKDALEILARSGQGSLRDTLTLLDQAIIFSKGRVATSSVVDMLGLINPALMEKIFKVILNKEDINPLLWELQSYEVGQICDEIAIFLKDKMISKDVRFDITLFDRFFRILSEAKYLLALNSDDGFVLILTLLKLIEATNLKSIDEIIEQIEKIPTKPEIKSDINTELKSEIKKESNYKEEVILEDSKIENSNFEEISYIPFEEETNKNSDKYQLLIEKVYDRDPILGECFERNFIFDGFSNNILNIISYAKDEDRQLLFKYFGLIKSFAQDIFGLNIELNFKKEEATLLNEPKKENDSFLNETGSMIEDIELGSGCVADMTKSNNEAISSKELQIDDILNSKMLNKAKELFDIKKITVKSRS
;
A
#
# COMPACT_ATOMS: atom_id res chain seq x y z
N MET A 1 12.97 48.35 -13.76
CA MET A 1 13.22 47.36 -14.83
C MET A 1 14.66 46.90 -14.68
N SER A 2 14.87 45.86 -13.88
CA SER A 2 16.20 45.28 -13.65
C SER A 2 16.37 44.11 -14.63
N PRO A 3 17.38 44.12 -15.51
CA PRO A 3 17.52 43.15 -16.57
C PRO A 3 18.45 42.01 -16.11
N ASN A 4 17.92 40.91 -15.57
CA ASN A 4 18.65 39.61 -15.55
C ASN A 4 17.82 38.39 -15.08
N ILE A 5 16.54 38.31 -15.43
CA ILE A 5 15.84 37.02 -15.38
C ILE A 5 15.94 36.44 -16.79
N LYS A 6 17.02 35.68 -17.07
CA LYS A 6 17.27 35.09 -18.41
C LYS A 6 17.28 33.56 -18.41
N ASP A 7 16.69 32.96 -17.38
CA ASP A 7 16.30 31.55 -17.40
C ASP A 7 14.96 31.44 -16.64
N ASP A 8 13.84 31.47 -17.38
CA ASP A 8 12.45 31.37 -16.88
C ASP A 8 12.12 29.98 -16.29
N ARG A 9 13.14 29.22 -15.87
CA ARG A 9 12.96 27.88 -15.31
C ARG A 9 12.74 27.97 -13.81
N VAL A 10 11.71 27.25 -13.35
CA VAL A 10 11.43 26.96 -11.93
C VAL A 10 12.73 26.53 -11.22
N LEU A 11 12.99 27.05 -10.01
CA LEU A 11 14.22 26.80 -9.25
C LEU A 11 14.47 25.30 -9.05
N ALA A 12 13.40 24.53 -8.84
CA ALA A 12 13.45 23.08 -8.70
C ALA A 12 14.06 22.34 -9.92
N LEU A 13 14.00 22.93 -11.12
CA LEU A 13 14.63 22.40 -12.33
C LEU A 13 16.02 22.99 -12.54
N LYS A 14 16.19 24.29 -12.26
CA LYS A 14 17.45 25.04 -12.45
C LYS A 14 18.56 24.52 -11.52
N TYR A 15 18.23 24.24 -10.27
CA TYR A 15 19.17 23.75 -9.24
C TYR A 15 19.11 22.24 -9.04
N ARG A 16 18.70 21.49 -10.08
CA ARG A 16 18.72 20.04 -10.02
C ARG A 16 20.18 19.56 -9.94
N PRO A 17 20.54 18.71 -8.96
CA PRO A 17 21.91 18.20 -8.81
C PRO A 17 22.44 17.55 -10.08
N GLU A 18 23.65 17.91 -10.49
CA GLU A 18 24.33 17.34 -11.66
C GLU A 18 25.43 16.34 -11.27
N LYS A 19 25.99 16.46 -10.06
CA LYS A 19 27.03 15.59 -9.52
C LYS A 19 26.59 14.94 -8.21
N PHE A 20 27.27 13.86 -7.83
CA PHE A 20 27.02 13.19 -6.56
C PHE A 20 27.32 14.10 -5.34
N GLU A 21 28.24 15.05 -5.49
CA GLU A 21 28.59 16.04 -4.47
C GLU A 21 27.48 17.09 -4.24
N ASP A 22 26.65 17.34 -5.26
CA ASP A 22 25.55 18.30 -5.18
C ASP A 22 24.31 17.72 -4.48
N LEU A 23 24.33 16.43 -4.13
CA LEU A 23 23.20 15.75 -3.48
C LEU A 23 23.13 16.10 -1.98
N ILE A 24 22.14 16.92 -1.64
CA ILE A 24 21.94 17.39 -0.27
C ILE A 24 21.35 16.29 0.61
N GLY A 25 21.97 16.06 1.78
CA GLY A 25 21.47 15.15 2.82
C GLY A 25 21.64 13.65 2.50
N GLN A 26 22.30 13.29 1.39
CA GLN A 26 22.45 11.88 0.95
C GLN A 26 23.93 11.44 0.89
N ASN A 27 24.75 11.92 1.82
CA ASN A 27 26.22 11.70 1.83
C ASN A 27 26.60 10.21 1.74
N THR A 28 25.95 9.34 2.52
CA THR A 28 26.24 7.90 2.53
C THR A 28 25.97 7.25 1.17
N ILE A 29 24.86 7.62 0.52
CA ILE A 29 24.48 7.09 -0.80
C ILE A 29 25.45 7.58 -1.86
N SER A 30 25.72 8.89 -1.87
CA SER A 30 26.68 9.54 -2.76
C SER A 30 28.06 8.88 -2.68
N GLN A 31 28.59 8.69 -1.47
CA GLN A 31 29.86 8.02 -1.25
C GLN A 31 29.86 6.55 -1.70
N THR A 32 28.80 5.80 -1.37
CA THR A 32 28.72 4.37 -1.70
C THR A 32 28.63 4.15 -3.21
N LEU A 33 27.80 4.94 -3.90
CA LEU A 33 27.69 4.87 -5.36
C LEU A 33 28.99 5.31 -6.05
N SER A 34 29.63 6.37 -5.54
CA SER A 34 30.93 6.84 -6.05
C SER A 34 32.00 5.74 -5.94
N LEU A 35 32.11 5.11 -4.77
CA LEU A 35 33.04 4.01 -4.55
C LEU A 35 32.72 2.79 -5.43
N ALA A 36 31.44 2.46 -5.63
CA ALA A 36 31.03 1.37 -6.50
C ALA A 36 31.42 1.60 -7.97
N LEU A 37 31.29 2.84 -8.46
CA LEU A 37 31.72 3.26 -9.79
C LEU A 37 33.24 3.14 -9.95
N ASP A 38 34.00 3.71 -9.01
CA ASP A 38 35.46 3.78 -9.11
C ASP A 38 36.13 2.41 -8.90
N SER A 39 35.53 1.56 -8.06
CA SER A 39 35.99 0.17 -7.86
C SER A 39 35.46 -0.82 -8.91
N LYS A 40 34.65 -0.35 -9.88
CA LYS A 40 33.97 -1.17 -10.90
C LYS A 40 33.12 -2.32 -10.33
N ARG A 41 32.66 -2.20 -9.08
CA ARG A 41 31.75 -3.15 -8.42
C ARG A 41 30.30 -2.77 -8.72
N LEU A 42 29.92 -2.88 -9.99
CA LEU A 42 28.62 -2.46 -10.49
C LEU A 42 27.59 -3.59 -10.41
N SER A 43 26.47 -3.36 -9.74
CA SER A 43 25.29 -4.23 -9.81
C SER A 43 24.67 -4.16 -11.21
N HIS A 44 23.88 -5.16 -11.58
CA HIS A 44 23.03 -5.10 -12.77
C HIS A 44 21.76 -4.28 -12.52
N ALA A 45 21.27 -4.24 -11.28
CA ALA A 45 20.08 -3.49 -10.91
C ALA A 45 20.25 -2.75 -9.57
N TYR A 46 19.75 -1.52 -9.54
CA TYR A 46 19.75 -0.61 -8.39
C TYR A 46 18.30 -0.23 -8.07
N LEU A 47 17.94 -0.21 -6.79
CA LEU A 47 16.65 0.27 -6.32
C LEU A 47 16.84 1.48 -5.42
N PHE A 48 16.30 2.62 -5.80
CA PHE A 48 16.31 3.87 -5.05
C PHE A 48 14.94 4.09 -4.43
N SER A 49 14.84 4.02 -3.10
CA SER A 49 13.57 4.21 -2.39
C SER A 49 13.65 5.36 -1.40
N GLY A 50 12.54 6.07 -1.17
CA GLY A 50 12.46 7.10 -0.15
C GLY A 50 11.45 8.18 -0.50
N LEU A 51 11.33 9.20 0.35
CA LEU A 51 10.33 10.26 0.16
C LEU A 51 10.39 10.92 -1.23
N ARG A 52 9.26 11.42 -1.69
CA ARG A 52 9.22 12.26 -2.90
C ARG A 52 10.17 13.46 -2.70
N GLY A 53 10.85 13.87 -3.78
CA GLY A 53 11.78 15.01 -3.74
C GLY A 53 13.06 14.83 -2.91
N SER A 54 13.37 13.61 -2.43
CA SER A 54 14.63 13.28 -1.73
C SER A 54 15.86 13.12 -2.64
N GLY A 55 15.71 13.23 -3.96
CA GLY A 55 16.81 13.15 -4.92
C GLY A 55 16.98 11.82 -5.66
N LYS A 56 16.03 10.88 -5.56
CA LYS A 56 16.08 9.55 -6.23
C LYS A 56 16.33 9.63 -7.74
N THR A 57 15.41 10.27 -8.47
CA THR A 57 15.49 10.39 -9.94
C THR A 57 16.68 11.24 -10.38
N SER A 58 17.07 12.26 -9.60
CA SER A 58 18.30 13.02 -9.86
C SER A 58 19.54 12.13 -9.74
N THR A 59 19.63 11.34 -8.67
CA THR A 59 20.73 10.38 -8.48
C THR A 59 20.75 9.32 -9.57
N ALA A 60 19.60 8.84 -10.03
CA ALA A 60 19.50 7.90 -11.15
C ALA A 60 20.10 8.47 -12.44
N ARG A 61 19.81 9.73 -12.76
CA ARG A 61 20.39 10.41 -13.93
C ARG A 61 21.88 10.68 -13.77
N ILE A 62 22.34 11.05 -12.58
CA ILE A 62 23.77 11.21 -12.29
C ILE A 62 24.50 9.87 -12.47
N MET A 63 23.95 8.78 -11.93
CA MET A 63 24.48 7.43 -12.07
C MET A 63 24.52 6.98 -13.53
N ALA A 64 23.46 7.23 -14.30
CA ALA A 64 23.44 6.95 -15.74
C ALA A 64 24.54 7.73 -16.47
N LYS A 65 24.67 9.04 -16.22
CA LYS A 65 25.73 9.89 -16.79
C LYS A 65 27.13 9.36 -16.43
N ALA A 66 27.34 8.94 -15.18
CA ALA A 66 28.59 8.37 -14.68
C ALA A 66 28.96 7.02 -15.34
N LEU A 67 27.97 6.17 -15.60
CA LEU A 67 28.15 4.89 -16.29
C LEU A 67 28.50 5.06 -17.78
N LEU A 68 27.94 6.09 -18.42
CA LEU A 68 28.04 6.30 -19.88
C LEU A 68 29.15 7.27 -20.30
N CYS A 69 29.73 8.01 -19.34
CA CYS A 69 30.86 8.90 -19.60
C CYS A 69 32.00 8.16 -20.32
N GLU A 70 32.59 8.79 -21.34
CA GLU A 70 33.71 8.23 -22.12
C GLU A 70 34.92 7.91 -21.23
N ASN A 71 35.21 8.80 -20.29
CA ASN A 71 36.25 8.60 -19.27
C ASN A 71 35.83 7.65 -18.13
N GLY A 72 34.64 7.04 -18.23
CA GLY A 72 34.03 6.22 -17.18
C GLY A 72 34.08 4.70 -17.44
N PRO A 73 33.56 3.89 -16.50
CA PRO A 73 32.76 4.29 -15.33
C PRO A 73 33.58 5.07 -14.30
N THR A 74 33.04 6.20 -13.82
CA THR A 74 33.69 7.06 -12.82
C THR A 74 32.64 7.77 -11.98
N SER A 75 32.95 8.04 -10.71
CA SER A 75 32.15 8.89 -9.83
C SER A 75 32.07 10.35 -10.29
N HIS A 76 33.05 10.84 -11.04
CA HIS A 76 33.10 12.23 -11.51
C HIS A 76 32.99 12.28 -13.05
N PRO A 77 31.76 12.26 -13.61
CA PRO A 77 31.57 12.39 -15.05
C PRO A 77 32.16 13.71 -15.56
N CYS A 78 32.76 13.70 -16.75
CA CYS A 78 33.55 14.84 -17.25
C CYS A 78 32.71 16.06 -17.68
N GLU A 79 31.40 15.88 -17.93
CA GLU A 79 30.46 16.93 -18.34
C GLU A 79 30.74 17.62 -19.68
N VAL A 80 31.79 17.21 -20.39
CA VAL A 80 32.21 17.80 -21.67
C VAL A 80 32.10 16.85 -22.86
N CYS A 81 32.07 15.53 -22.64
CA CYS A 81 31.94 14.57 -23.74
C CYS A 81 30.50 14.46 -24.27
N GLU A 82 30.34 13.94 -25.49
CA GLU A 82 29.03 13.86 -26.16
C GLU A 82 28.02 13.05 -25.34
N ASN A 83 28.46 11.96 -24.71
CA ASN A 83 27.61 11.15 -23.83
C ASN A 83 27.12 11.96 -22.61
N CYS A 84 28.00 12.73 -21.96
CA CYS A 84 27.60 13.55 -20.81
C CYS A 84 26.68 14.70 -21.21
N LEU A 85 26.95 15.38 -22.32
CA LEU A 85 26.12 16.48 -22.83
C LEU A 85 24.73 15.97 -23.25
N SER A 86 24.68 14.85 -23.97
CA SER A 86 23.43 14.22 -24.39
C SER A 86 22.60 13.74 -23.20
N ALA A 87 23.26 13.13 -22.20
CA ALA A 87 22.60 12.71 -20.95
C ALA A 87 22.06 13.90 -20.16
N LYS A 88 22.82 15.01 -20.06
CA LYS A 88 22.38 16.24 -19.40
C LYS A 88 21.15 16.85 -20.07
N SER A 89 21.08 16.79 -21.40
CA SER A 89 19.92 17.26 -22.17
C SER A 89 18.71 16.30 -22.15
N GLY A 90 18.86 15.10 -21.58
CA GLY A 90 17.83 14.06 -21.57
C GLY A 90 17.57 13.39 -22.93
N LYS A 91 18.50 13.49 -23.87
CA LYS A 91 18.35 12.99 -25.26
C LYS A 91 19.30 11.83 -25.59
N HIS A 92 19.92 11.23 -24.59
CA HIS A 92 20.86 10.15 -24.80
C HIS A 92 20.13 8.86 -25.21
N LEU A 93 20.42 8.31 -26.38
CA LEU A 93 19.73 7.12 -26.93
C LEU A 93 19.87 5.86 -26.06
N ASP A 94 21.00 5.72 -25.36
CA ASP A 94 21.23 4.59 -24.46
C ASP A 94 20.74 4.81 -23.01
N ILE A 95 20.05 5.94 -22.73
CA ILE A 95 19.31 6.15 -21.48
C ILE A 95 17.82 6.08 -21.83
N ILE A 96 17.14 5.04 -21.36
CA ILE A 96 15.69 4.90 -21.52
C ILE A 96 15.07 5.19 -20.15
N GLU A 97 14.43 6.35 -20.03
CA GLU A 97 13.70 6.75 -18.83
C GLU A 97 12.21 6.54 -19.06
N MET A 98 11.57 5.80 -18.15
CA MET A 98 10.14 5.49 -18.18
C MET A 98 9.53 5.83 -16.82
N ASP A 99 8.43 6.59 -16.83
CA ASP A 99 7.62 6.83 -15.64
C ASP A 99 6.53 5.75 -15.55
N ALA A 100 6.66 4.85 -14.58
CA ALA A 100 5.69 3.78 -14.39
C ALA A 100 4.32 4.32 -13.93
N ALA A 101 4.21 5.56 -13.42
CA ALA A 101 2.90 6.13 -13.11
C ALA A 101 2.09 6.43 -14.37
N SER A 102 2.75 6.67 -15.51
CA SER A 102 2.12 6.94 -16.81
C SER A 102 2.06 5.67 -17.69
N ASN A 103 3.08 4.82 -17.61
CA ASN A 103 3.25 3.62 -18.43
C ASN A 103 3.20 2.36 -17.54
N ARG A 104 1.99 2.01 -17.08
CA ARG A 104 1.75 0.93 -16.09
C ARG A 104 1.61 -0.46 -16.71
N GLY A 105 1.35 -0.50 -18.01
CA GLY A 105 0.87 -1.69 -18.72
C GLY A 105 1.94 -2.76 -18.93
N ILE A 106 1.49 -3.98 -19.21
CA ILE A 106 2.39 -5.06 -19.58
C ILE A 106 3.08 -4.79 -20.93
N ASP A 107 2.40 -4.13 -21.86
CA ASP A 107 2.92 -3.89 -23.21
C ASP A 107 4.07 -2.87 -23.20
N ASP A 108 3.98 -1.83 -22.36
CA ASP A 108 5.08 -0.87 -22.15
C ASP A 108 6.34 -1.56 -21.63
N ILE A 109 6.19 -2.47 -20.67
CA ILE A 109 7.31 -3.24 -20.13
C ILE A 109 7.84 -4.25 -21.14
N LYS A 110 6.98 -4.88 -21.94
CA LYS A 110 7.44 -5.77 -23.02
C LYS A 110 8.27 -5.02 -24.04
N GLU A 111 7.85 -3.83 -24.45
CA GLU A 111 8.63 -2.97 -25.35
C GLU A 111 9.98 -2.60 -24.72
N LEU A 112 10.00 -2.23 -23.43
CA LEU A 112 11.23 -1.97 -22.70
C LEU A 112 12.15 -3.19 -22.70
N ILE A 113 11.61 -4.39 -22.43
CA ILE A 113 12.37 -5.65 -22.46
C ILE A 113 12.91 -5.95 -23.86
N GLU A 114 12.16 -5.71 -24.93
CA GLU A 114 12.67 -5.87 -26.30
C GLU A 114 13.91 -4.98 -26.53
N HIS A 115 13.90 -3.74 -26.03
CA HIS A 115 15.07 -2.87 -26.11
C HIS A 115 16.30 -3.39 -25.35
N THR A 116 16.14 -4.25 -24.34
CA THR A 116 17.26 -4.84 -23.59
C THR A 116 18.06 -5.87 -24.40
N LYS A 117 17.45 -6.49 -25.42
CA LYS A 117 18.08 -7.50 -26.26
C LYS A 117 19.17 -6.92 -27.17
N TYR A 118 19.07 -5.63 -27.50
CA TYR A 118 19.99 -4.94 -28.39
C TYR A 118 21.11 -4.26 -27.63
N LYS A 119 22.34 -4.36 -28.16
CA LYS A 119 23.53 -3.67 -27.62
C LYS A 119 23.32 -2.13 -27.59
N PRO A 120 24.06 -1.41 -26.74
CA PRO A 120 24.04 0.05 -26.74
C PRO A 120 24.53 0.60 -28.09
N ASN A 121 24.06 1.79 -28.47
CA ASN A 121 24.39 2.43 -29.74
C ASN A 121 25.77 3.07 -29.72
N ILE A 122 26.04 3.90 -28.70
CA ILE A 122 27.24 4.74 -28.62
C ILE A 122 28.01 4.45 -27.33
N ALA A 123 27.28 4.23 -26.23
CA ALA A 123 27.89 4.11 -24.91
C ALA A 123 28.27 2.67 -24.52
N ARG A 124 28.96 2.54 -23.37
CA ARG A 124 29.42 1.24 -22.85
C ARG A 124 28.28 0.39 -22.26
N TYR A 125 27.24 1.04 -21.77
CA TYR A 125 26.07 0.44 -21.15
C TYR A 125 24.79 0.99 -21.77
N LYS A 126 23.69 0.26 -21.59
CA LYS A 126 22.33 0.72 -21.85
C LYS A 126 21.61 0.79 -20.52
N VAL A 127 21.21 1.98 -20.11
CA VAL A 127 20.67 2.26 -18.78
C VAL A 127 19.17 2.47 -18.87
N PHE A 128 18.42 1.68 -18.11
CA PHE A 128 16.98 1.79 -17.98
C PHE A 128 16.65 2.40 -16.63
N ILE A 129 16.03 3.58 -16.63
CA ILE A 129 15.56 4.27 -15.43
C ILE A 129 14.04 4.10 -15.38
N ILE A 130 13.52 3.43 -14.36
CA ILE A 130 12.07 3.25 -14.16
C ILE A 130 11.69 4.01 -12.89
N ASP A 131 11.03 5.15 -13.04
CA ASP A 131 10.55 5.96 -11.91
C ASP A 131 9.17 5.49 -11.46
N GLU A 132 8.87 5.69 -10.18
CA GLU A 132 7.67 5.22 -9.49
C GLU A 132 7.28 3.76 -9.79
N VAL A 133 8.28 2.86 -9.81
CA VAL A 133 8.13 1.45 -10.22
C VAL A 133 7.02 0.70 -9.48
N HIS A 134 6.66 1.13 -8.26
CA HIS A 134 5.54 0.56 -7.48
C HIS A 134 4.16 0.76 -8.13
N MET A 135 4.06 1.60 -9.15
CA MET A 135 2.84 1.85 -9.92
C MET A 135 2.62 0.83 -11.04
N LEU A 136 3.61 -0.03 -11.34
CA LEU A 136 3.48 -1.08 -12.33
C LEU A 136 2.42 -2.10 -11.92
N THR A 137 1.70 -2.65 -12.91
CA THR A 137 0.80 -3.77 -12.71
C THR A 137 1.58 -5.04 -12.34
N THR A 138 0.93 -5.97 -11.63
CA THR A 138 1.52 -7.27 -11.23
C THR A 138 2.04 -8.07 -12.43
N GLN A 139 1.30 -8.02 -13.54
CA GLN A 139 1.69 -8.68 -14.79
C GLN A 139 2.96 -8.07 -15.39
N ALA A 140 3.07 -6.73 -15.38
CA ALA A 140 4.23 -6.01 -15.83
C ALA A 140 5.47 -6.31 -14.95
N PHE A 141 5.30 -6.41 -13.64
CA PHE A 141 6.36 -6.86 -12.73
C PHE A 141 6.88 -8.26 -13.07
N ASN A 142 5.97 -9.22 -13.28
CA ASN A 142 6.35 -10.60 -13.61
C ASN A 142 7.08 -10.70 -14.94
N ALA A 143 6.71 -9.88 -15.93
CA ALA A 143 7.43 -9.78 -17.19
C ALA A 143 8.87 -9.28 -16.98
N LEU A 144 9.05 -8.26 -16.14
CA LEU A 144 10.35 -7.65 -15.85
C LEU A 144 11.29 -8.59 -15.06
N LEU A 145 10.75 -9.50 -14.23
CA LEU A 145 11.55 -10.38 -13.38
C LEU A 145 12.57 -11.22 -14.15
N LYS A 146 12.18 -11.80 -15.29
CA LYS A 146 13.08 -12.64 -16.12
C LYS A 146 14.30 -11.85 -16.57
N THR A 147 14.08 -10.61 -16.99
CA THR A 147 15.15 -9.73 -17.47
C THR A 147 15.98 -9.13 -16.33
N LEU A 148 15.39 -8.95 -15.14
CA LEU A 148 16.10 -8.51 -13.95
C LEU A 148 16.98 -9.62 -13.35
N GLU A 149 16.60 -10.89 -13.47
CA GLU A 149 17.38 -12.05 -12.99
C GLU A 149 18.67 -12.26 -13.79
N GLU A 150 18.55 -12.30 -15.11
CA GLU A 150 19.65 -12.58 -16.02
C GLU A 150 19.77 -11.48 -17.09
N PRO A 151 20.06 -10.23 -16.70
CA PRO A 151 20.21 -9.15 -17.67
C PRO A 151 21.49 -9.33 -18.49
N PRO A 152 21.49 -8.92 -19.77
CA PRO A 152 22.72 -8.83 -20.55
C PRO A 152 23.77 -7.95 -19.83
N ALA A 153 25.05 -8.29 -19.95
CA ALA A 153 26.12 -7.62 -19.20
C ALA A 153 26.24 -6.10 -19.46
N PHE A 154 25.76 -5.63 -20.61
CA PHE A 154 25.73 -4.21 -20.99
C PHE A 154 24.47 -3.48 -20.51
N VAL A 155 23.48 -4.17 -19.93
CA VAL A 155 22.24 -3.57 -19.43
C VAL A 155 22.38 -3.23 -17.95
N LYS A 156 21.89 -2.06 -17.57
CA LYS A 156 21.81 -1.60 -16.17
C LYS A 156 20.42 -1.06 -15.87
N PHE A 157 19.81 -1.55 -14.81
CA PHE A 157 18.52 -1.07 -14.32
C PHE A 157 18.69 -0.15 -13.11
N ILE A 158 17.98 0.97 -13.12
CA ILE A 158 17.84 1.87 -11.98
C ILE A 158 16.35 2.08 -11.73
N LEU A 159 15.83 1.43 -10.72
CA LEU A 159 14.44 1.51 -10.30
C LEU A 159 14.31 2.59 -9.21
N ALA A 160 13.30 3.44 -9.28
CA ALA A 160 13.00 4.41 -8.23
C ALA A 160 11.56 4.23 -7.72
N THR A 161 11.36 4.42 -6.42
CA THR A 161 10.03 4.33 -5.79
C THR A 161 9.90 5.24 -4.58
N THR A 162 8.71 5.81 -4.33
CA THR A 162 8.41 6.41 -3.03
C THR A 162 8.18 5.39 -1.93
N ASP A 163 7.70 4.19 -2.27
CA ASP A 163 7.31 3.16 -1.31
C ASP A 163 7.89 1.80 -1.73
N ALA A 164 8.85 1.31 -0.94
CA ALA A 164 9.49 0.01 -1.17
C ALA A 164 8.63 -1.16 -0.67
N LEU A 165 7.68 -0.93 0.24
CA LEU A 165 6.85 -2.00 0.81
C LEU A 165 5.80 -2.51 -0.17
N LYS A 166 5.40 -1.67 -1.14
CA LYS A 166 4.53 -2.05 -2.25
C LYS A 166 5.21 -2.93 -3.29
N LEU A 167 6.55 -3.05 -3.26
CA LEU A 167 7.28 -3.86 -4.22
C LEU A 167 7.29 -5.33 -3.81
N PRO A 168 7.16 -6.27 -4.76
CA PRO A 168 7.35 -7.69 -4.48
C PRO A 168 8.75 -7.97 -3.91
N ALA A 169 8.83 -8.86 -2.91
CA ALA A 169 10.09 -9.28 -2.31
C ALA A 169 11.10 -9.85 -3.33
N THR A 170 10.59 -10.41 -4.44
CA THR A 170 11.38 -10.92 -5.56
C THR A 170 12.21 -9.83 -6.26
N ILE A 171 11.70 -8.60 -6.36
CA ILE A 171 12.45 -7.46 -6.92
C ILE A 171 13.48 -6.96 -5.92
N LEU A 172 13.09 -6.85 -4.64
CA LEU A 172 13.97 -6.40 -3.57
C LEU A 172 15.22 -7.30 -3.45
N SER A 173 15.06 -8.62 -3.59
CA SER A 173 16.17 -9.56 -3.48
C SER A 173 17.16 -9.52 -4.65
N ARG A 174 16.74 -9.00 -5.81
CA ARG A 174 17.53 -8.93 -7.06
C ARG A 174 18.13 -7.55 -7.31
N THR A 175 17.83 -6.58 -6.45
CA THR A 175 18.30 -5.20 -6.61
C THR A 175 19.21 -4.80 -5.46
N GLN A 176 20.21 -3.97 -5.76
CA GLN A 176 20.97 -3.31 -4.72
C GLN A 176 20.14 -2.13 -4.21
N HIS A 177 19.63 -2.25 -2.98
CA HIS A 177 18.69 -1.30 -2.41
C HIS A 177 19.39 -0.14 -1.70
N PHE A 178 19.11 1.09 -2.15
CA PHE A 178 19.54 2.34 -1.54
C PHE A 178 18.33 3.10 -1.01
N ARG A 179 18.32 3.32 0.30
CA ARG A 179 17.26 4.06 1.00
C ARG A 179 17.66 5.51 1.20
N PHE A 180 16.95 6.41 0.53
CA PHE A 180 17.06 7.85 0.66
C PHE A 180 16.36 8.31 1.93
N ASN A 181 17.10 9.04 2.76
CA ASN A 181 16.58 9.57 4.01
C ASN A 181 15.87 10.91 3.77
N LYS A 182 15.03 11.29 4.72
CA LYS A 182 14.49 12.64 4.78
C LYS A 182 15.64 13.63 4.93
N ILE A 183 15.67 14.69 4.12
CA ILE A 183 16.69 15.73 4.21
C ILE A 183 16.45 16.54 5.49
N SER A 184 17.52 16.81 6.23
CA SER A 184 17.41 17.56 7.49
C SER A 184 16.96 19.00 7.21
N GLN A 185 16.21 19.60 8.14
CA GLN A 185 15.74 20.98 7.99
C GLN A 185 16.91 21.96 7.89
N SER A 186 17.99 21.74 8.64
CA SER A 186 19.20 22.57 8.58
C SER A 186 19.84 22.55 7.20
N ASP A 187 19.93 21.38 6.57
CA ASP A 187 20.53 21.26 5.23
C ASP A 187 19.65 21.93 4.17
N VAL A 188 18.32 21.78 4.28
CA VAL A 188 17.36 22.48 3.41
C VAL A 188 17.51 23.99 3.55
N VAL A 189 17.47 24.54 4.78
CA VAL A 189 17.59 25.99 5.03
C VAL A 189 18.92 26.54 4.48
N HIS A 190 20.03 25.83 4.70
CA HIS A 190 21.32 26.21 4.15
C HIS A 190 21.27 26.25 2.62
N HIS A 191 20.70 25.22 1.98
CA HIS A 191 20.59 25.19 0.52
C HIS A 191 19.68 26.30 -0.04
N LEU A 192 18.53 26.58 0.59
CA LEU A 192 17.66 27.69 0.19
C LEU A 192 18.39 29.04 0.31
N SER A 193 19.12 29.25 1.41
CA SER A 193 19.93 30.45 1.63
C SER A 193 20.99 30.60 0.53
N HIS A 194 21.65 29.51 0.16
CA HIS A 194 22.64 29.51 -0.92
C HIS A 194 22.02 29.91 -2.27
N ILE A 195 20.88 29.33 -2.64
CA ILE A 195 20.15 29.67 -3.87
C ILE A 195 19.76 31.15 -3.89
N LEU A 196 19.15 31.65 -2.82
CA LEU A 196 18.68 33.04 -2.75
C LEU A 196 19.83 34.05 -2.84
N ASN A 197 20.99 33.72 -2.27
CA ASN A 197 22.20 34.52 -2.42
C ASN A 197 22.69 34.55 -3.87
N ILE A 198 22.63 33.43 -4.60
CA ILE A 198 23.00 33.39 -6.03
C ILE A 198 22.01 34.20 -6.88
N GLU A 199 20.71 34.09 -6.60
CA GLU A 199 19.66 34.84 -7.30
C GLU A 199 19.58 36.31 -6.87
N ASN A 200 20.36 36.74 -5.87
CA ASN A 200 20.34 38.09 -5.27
C ASN A 200 18.95 38.50 -4.74
N ILE A 201 18.29 37.61 -4.02
CA ILE A 201 16.97 37.83 -3.40
C ILE A 201 17.15 38.02 -1.90
N GLU A 202 16.57 39.10 -1.33
CA GLU A 202 16.59 39.33 0.12
C GLU A 202 15.66 38.32 0.84
N PHE A 203 16.10 37.81 1.99
CA PHE A 203 15.32 36.85 2.77
C PHE A 203 15.53 36.97 4.28
N GLU A 204 14.54 36.50 5.04
CA GLU A 204 14.62 36.30 6.48
C GLU A 204 14.82 34.82 6.80
N LYS A 205 15.68 34.51 7.78
CA LYS A 205 16.00 33.13 8.13
C LYS A 205 14.78 32.35 8.62
N ASP A 206 13.93 32.98 9.43
CA ASP A 206 12.72 32.38 9.98
C ASP A 206 11.74 31.98 8.86
N ALA A 207 11.67 32.77 7.79
CA ALA A 207 10.87 32.45 6.60
C ALA A 207 11.36 31.14 5.93
N LEU A 208 12.68 30.93 5.86
CA LEU A 208 13.26 29.70 5.31
C LEU A 208 13.01 28.50 6.20
N GLU A 209 13.05 28.68 7.52
CA GLU A 209 12.73 27.63 8.48
C GLU A 209 11.27 27.17 8.33
N ILE A 210 10.34 28.11 8.12
CA ILE A 210 8.93 27.81 7.81
C ILE A 210 8.81 27.02 6.50
N LEU A 211 9.45 27.47 5.41
CA LEU A 211 9.43 26.77 4.12
C LEU A 211 10.01 25.34 4.22
N ALA A 212 11.12 25.19 4.92
CA ALA A 212 11.75 23.89 5.15
C ALA A 212 10.87 22.95 5.97
N ARG A 213 10.15 23.48 6.97
CA ARG A 213 9.17 22.74 7.76
C ARG A 213 8.00 22.28 6.88
N SER A 214 7.43 23.18 6.07
CA SER A 214 6.28 22.89 5.21
C SER A 214 6.59 21.90 4.09
N GLY A 215 7.81 21.90 3.55
CA GLY A 215 8.22 20.91 2.54
C GLY A 215 8.51 19.51 3.10
N GLN A 216 8.43 19.30 4.42
CA GLN A 216 8.55 18.00 5.10
C GLN A 216 9.78 17.16 4.68
N GLY A 217 10.88 17.81 4.28
CA GLY A 217 12.13 17.18 3.84
C GLY A 217 12.16 16.70 2.38
N SER A 218 11.16 17.07 1.58
CA SER A 218 11.18 17.02 0.12
C SER A 218 11.79 18.32 -0.42
N LEU A 219 13.01 18.26 -0.95
CA LEU A 219 13.67 19.47 -1.46
C LEU A 219 12.94 20.05 -2.67
N ARG A 220 12.38 19.18 -3.52
CA ARG A 220 11.61 19.59 -4.70
C ARG A 220 10.39 20.42 -4.31
N ASP A 221 9.64 19.97 -3.31
CA ASP A 221 8.44 20.65 -2.86
C ASP A 221 8.82 21.95 -2.14
N THR A 222 9.87 21.94 -1.29
CA THR A 222 10.38 23.17 -0.67
C THR A 222 10.83 24.22 -1.69
N LEU A 223 11.54 23.83 -2.75
CA LEU A 223 11.95 24.78 -3.80
C LEU A 223 10.74 25.34 -4.57
N THR A 224 9.71 24.52 -4.77
CA THR A 224 8.44 24.98 -5.38
C THR A 224 7.73 26.00 -4.48
N LEU A 225 7.70 25.77 -3.17
CA LEU A 225 7.18 26.74 -2.21
C LEU A 225 8.03 28.02 -2.16
N LEU A 226 9.35 27.90 -2.29
CA LEU A 226 10.24 29.05 -2.35
C LEU A 226 9.96 29.91 -3.60
N ASP A 227 9.81 29.29 -4.77
CA ASP A 227 9.43 29.99 -6.01
C ASP A 227 8.12 30.76 -5.84
N GLN A 228 7.11 30.12 -5.25
CA GLN A 228 5.84 30.77 -4.94
C GLN A 228 6.02 31.94 -3.98
N ALA A 229 6.86 31.78 -2.93
CA ALA A 229 7.13 32.82 -1.96
C ALA A 229 7.83 34.03 -2.60
N ILE A 230 8.78 33.81 -3.52
CA ILE A 230 9.45 34.88 -4.26
C ILE A 230 8.45 35.68 -5.09
N ILE A 231 7.55 34.99 -5.80
CA ILE A 231 6.51 35.61 -6.63
C ILE A 231 5.53 36.41 -5.76
N PHE A 232 5.04 35.80 -4.68
CA PHE A 232 4.07 36.40 -3.77
C PHE A 232 4.63 37.65 -3.07
N SER A 233 5.90 37.60 -2.66
CA SER A 233 6.56 38.67 -1.90
C SER A 233 7.24 39.75 -2.74
N LYS A 234 7.08 39.71 -4.08
CA LYS A 234 7.67 40.67 -5.03
C LYS A 234 9.20 40.80 -4.89
N GLY A 235 9.89 39.71 -4.59
CA GLY A 235 11.36 39.65 -4.56
C GLY A 235 12.02 39.83 -3.19
N ARG A 236 11.27 39.80 -2.07
CA ARG A 236 11.84 39.71 -0.71
C ARG A 236 11.10 38.68 0.14
N VAL A 237 11.75 37.57 0.45
CA VAL A 237 11.15 36.47 1.21
C VAL A 237 11.12 36.80 2.71
N ALA A 238 10.07 37.49 3.14
CA ALA A 238 9.82 37.86 4.54
C ALA A 238 8.92 36.83 5.26
N THR A 239 9.05 36.74 6.58
CA THR A 239 8.34 35.77 7.42
C THR A 239 6.82 35.92 7.33
N SER A 240 6.32 37.16 7.41
CA SER A 240 4.88 37.44 7.30
C SER A 240 4.32 37.02 5.94
N SER A 241 5.04 37.32 4.85
CA SER A 241 4.61 36.96 3.50
C SER A 241 4.53 35.45 3.28
N VAL A 242 5.47 34.69 3.87
CA VAL A 242 5.44 33.23 3.80
C VAL A 242 4.30 32.63 4.63
N VAL A 243 4.03 33.19 5.82
CA VAL A 243 2.89 32.77 6.67
C VAL A 243 1.58 33.02 5.94
N ASP A 244 1.39 34.22 5.38
CA ASP A 244 0.19 34.58 4.64
C ASP A 244 0.01 33.71 3.39
N MET A 245 1.10 33.43 2.65
CA MET A 245 1.07 32.57 1.45
C MET A 245 0.66 31.14 1.79
N LEU A 246 1.21 30.58 2.87
CA LEU A 246 0.94 29.20 3.27
C LEU A 246 -0.37 29.04 4.06
N GLY A 247 -1.01 30.15 4.45
CA GLY A 247 -2.19 30.13 5.31
C GLY A 247 -1.90 29.59 6.71
N LEU A 248 -0.67 29.71 7.20
CA LEU A 248 -0.30 29.14 8.49
C LEU A 248 -0.97 29.89 9.65
N ILE A 249 -1.40 29.12 10.65
CA ILE A 249 -2.02 29.66 11.84
C ILE A 249 -0.97 30.32 12.72
N ASN A 250 -1.23 31.55 13.14
CA ASN A 250 -0.36 32.28 14.05
C ASN A 250 -0.27 31.53 15.41
N PRO A 251 0.94 31.33 15.98
CA PRO A 251 1.10 30.73 17.31
C PRO A 251 0.24 31.36 18.42
N ALA A 252 -0.05 32.66 18.33
CA ALA A 252 -0.95 33.34 19.27
C ALA A 252 -2.39 32.80 19.21
N LEU A 253 -2.88 32.43 18.02
CA LEU A 253 -4.19 31.81 17.85
C LEU A 253 -4.20 30.41 18.46
N MET A 254 -3.10 29.66 18.38
CA MET A 254 -2.97 28.34 19.01
C MET A 254 -3.07 28.40 20.54
N GLU A 255 -2.41 29.35 21.18
CA GLU A 255 -2.56 29.56 22.63
C GLU A 255 -4.00 29.98 22.99
N LYS A 256 -4.67 30.78 22.14
CA LYS A 256 -6.09 31.14 22.32
C LYS A 256 -7.00 29.91 22.21
N ILE A 257 -6.80 29.04 21.21
CA ILE A 257 -7.54 27.78 21.04
C ILE A 257 -7.43 26.94 22.31
N PHE A 258 -6.21 26.67 22.78
CA PHE A 258 -6.01 25.83 23.96
C PHE A 258 -6.50 26.47 25.25
N LYS A 259 -6.46 27.80 25.37
CA LYS A 259 -7.08 28.51 26.50
C LYS A 259 -8.60 28.26 26.53
N VAL A 260 -9.28 28.39 25.38
CA VAL A 260 -10.73 28.11 25.27
C VAL A 260 -11.03 26.64 25.60
N ILE A 261 -10.23 25.71 25.06
CA ILE A 261 -10.42 24.27 25.29
C ILE A 261 -10.24 23.90 26.77
N LEU A 262 -9.16 24.37 27.41
CA LEU A 262 -8.84 24.03 28.80
C LEU A 262 -9.81 24.70 29.79
N ASN A 263 -10.27 25.92 29.50
CA ASN A 263 -11.22 26.64 30.33
C ASN A 263 -12.68 26.29 30.05
N LYS A 264 -12.97 25.51 29.00
CA LYS A 264 -14.32 25.14 28.55
C LYS A 264 -15.18 26.38 28.20
N GLU A 265 -14.55 27.36 27.57
CA GLU A 265 -15.23 28.58 27.10
C GLU A 265 -16.04 28.30 25.81
N ASP A 266 -16.87 29.25 25.38
CA ASP A 266 -17.66 29.12 24.16
C ASP A 266 -16.75 29.03 22.92
N ILE A 267 -16.96 27.99 22.10
CA ILE A 267 -16.20 27.75 20.87
C ILE A 267 -16.68 28.59 19.69
N ASN A 268 -17.89 29.19 19.76
CA ASN A 268 -18.46 29.92 18.63
C ASN A 268 -17.53 31.03 18.10
N PRO A 269 -16.97 31.94 18.93
CA PRO A 269 -16.07 32.98 18.42
C PRO A 269 -14.83 32.42 17.74
N LEU A 270 -14.35 31.26 18.19
CA LEU A 270 -13.19 30.58 17.63
C LEU A 270 -13.51 29.93 16.28
N LEU A 271 -14.69 29.33 16.14
CA LEU A 271 -15.14 28.73 14.88
C LEU A 271 -15.20 29.76 13.75
N TRP A 272 -15.71 30.97 14.02
CA TRP A 272 -15.77 32.03 13.01
C TRP A 272 -14.38 32.49 12.54
N GLU A 273 -13.39 32.51 13.43
CA GLU A 273 -12.01 32.87 13.09
C GLU A 273 -11.31 31.75 12.30
N LEU A 274 -11.59 30.49 12.66
CA LEU A 274 -10.99 29.31 12.05
C LEU A 274 -11.60 28.91 10.69
N GLN A 275 -12.78 29.42 10.33
CA GLN A 275 -13.42 29.15 9.02
C GLN A 275 -12.59 29.56 7.81
N SER A 276 -11.65 30.50 7.99
CA SER A 276 -10.74 30.95 6.92
C SER A 276 -9.56 30.01 6.67
N TYR A 277 -9.35 29.01 7.53
CA TYR A 277 -8.23 28.08 7.47
C TYR A 277 -8.69 26.68 7.08
N GLU A 278 -7.80 25.92 6.43
CA GLU A 278 -8.05 24.53 6.10
C GLU A 278 -7.99 23.66 7.36
N VAL A 279 -9.01 22.82 7.58
CA VAL A 279 -9.15 22.05 8.83
C VAL A 279 -8.02 21.04 9.01
N GLY A 280 -7.50 20.49 7.91
CA GLY A 280 -6.30 19.64 7.93
C GLY A 280 -5.09 20.36 8.52
N GLN A 281 -4.86 21.62 8.12
CA GLN A 281 -3.77 22.45 8.63
C GLN A 281 -3.97 22.83 10.10
N ILE A 282 -5.22 23.11 10.51
CA ILE A 282 -5.55 23.32 11.93
C ILE A 282 -5.16 22.07 12.74
N CYS A 283 -5.55 20.88 12.30
CA CYS A 283 -5.20 19.63 12.99
C CYS A 283 -3.68 19.41 13.05
N ASP A 284 -2.94 19.75 11.99
CA ASP A 284 -1.48 19.65 11.95
C ASP A 284 -0.82 20.63 12.94
N GLU A 285 -1.25 21.89 12.98
CA GLU A 285 -0.71 22.87 13.92
C GLU A 285 -1.10 22.56 15.38
N ILE A 286 -2.29 22.01 15.64
CA ILE A 286 -2.64 21.46 16.97
C ILE A 286 -1.67 20.35 17.36
N ALA A 287 -1.36 19.42 16.44
CA ALA A 287 -0.43 18.33 16.72
C ALA A 287 1.00 18.84 17.00
N ILE A 288 1.47 19.83 16.23
CA ILE A 288 2.78 20.47 16.43
C ILE A 288 2.82 21.16 17.80
N PHE A 289 1.80 21.96 18.12
CA PHE A 289 1.69 22.65 19.41
C PHE A 289 1.72 21.66 20.59
N LEU A 290 0.92 20.59 20.52
CA LEU A 290 0.90 19.55 21.57
C LEU A 290 2.24 18.86 21.73
N LYS A 291 2.92 18.54 20.63
CA LYS A 291 4.26 17.95 20.66
C LYS A 291 5.25 18.88 21.37
N ASP A 292 5.22 20.19 21.08
CA ASP A 292 6.10 21.17 21.71
C ASP A 292 5.81 21.31 23.22
N LYS A 293 4.53 21.29 23.62
CA LYS A 293 4.12 21.27 25.04
C LYS A 293 4.52 19.98 25.76
N MET A 294 4.47 18.84 25.07
CA MET A 294 4.92 17.56 25.60
C MET A 294 6.44 17.53 25.83
N ILE A 295 7.22 18.07 24.89
CA ILE A 295 8.70 18.16 25.01
C ILE A 295 9.10 19.13 26.12
N SER A 296 8.44 20.30 26.20
CA SER A 296 8.69 21.30 27.24
C SER A 296 8.14 20.91 28.61
N LYS A 297 7.38 19.80 28.71
CA LYS A 297 6.71 19.32 29.94
C LYS A 297 5.84 20.39 30.59
N ASP A 298 4.98 21.02 29.79
CA ASP A 298 4.04 22.02 30.27
C ASP A 298 3.06 21.41 31.29
N VAL A 299 2.94 22.04 32.46
CA VAL A 299 2.12 21.57 33.60
C VAL A 299 0.63 21.57 33.26
N ARG A 300 0.20 22.31 32.23
CA ARG A 300 -1.19 22.37 31.79
C ARG A 300 -1.70 21.05 31.19
N PHE A 301 -0.81 20.12 30.82
CA PHE A 301 -1.17 18.89 30.12
C PHE A 301 -0.60 17.65 30.83
N ASP A 302 -1.46 16.68 31.12
CA ASP A 302 -1.06 15.36 31.60
C ASP A 302 -0.81 14.39 30.44
N ILE A 303 -0.04 13.33 30.66
CA ILE A 303 0.26 12.26 29.68
C ILE A 303 -1.04 11.65 29.14
N THR A 304 -2.02 11.44 30.02
CA THR A 304 -3.34 10.90 29.65
C THR A 304 -4.12 11.86 28.73
N LEU A 305 -3.94 13.16 28.91
CA LEU A 305 -4.58 14.18 28.08
C LEU A 305 -3.92 14.25 26.69
N PHE A 306 -2.60 14.16 26.61
CA PHE A 306 -1.88 14.04 25.34
C PHE A 306 -2.36 12.84 24.52
N ASP A 307 -2.46 11.65 25.12
CA ASP A 307 -2.97 10.44 24.44
C ASP A 307 -4.37 10.66 23.85
N ARG A 308 -5.29 11.20 24.66
CA ARG A 308 -6.66 11.50 24.22
C ARG A 308 -6.67 12.50 23.06
N PHE A 309 -5.90 13.58 23.16
CA PHE A 309 -5.84 14.60 22.12
C PHE A 309 -5.27 14.05 20.81
N PHE A 310 -4.17 13.29 20.85
CA PHE A 310 -3.62 12.69 19.63
C PHE A 310 -4.58 11.67 19.00
N ARG A 311 -5.36 10.92 19.80
CA ARG A 311 -6.40 10.02 19.29
C ARG A 311 -7.52 10.79 18.59
N ILE A 312 -7.98 11.89 19.17
CA ILE A 312 -9.01 12.76 18.58
C ILE A 312 -8.51 13.36 17.25
N LEU A 313 -7.26 13.84 17.21
CA LEU A 313 -6.67 14.36 15.97
C LEU A 313 -6.52 13.29 14.88
N SER A 314 -6.18 12.06 15.26
CA SER A 314 -6.14 10.93 14.32
C SER A 314 -7.51 10.63 13.74
N GLU A 315 -8.56 10.68 14.55
CA GLU A 315 -9.94 10.48 14.09
C GLU A 315 -10.40 11.62 13.17
N ALA A 316 -10.08 12.86 13.52
CA ALA A 316 -10.38 14.04 12.70
C ALA A 316 -9.73 13.92 11.31
N LYS A 317 -8.43 13.59 11.24
CA LYS A 317 -7.72 13.36 9.97
C LYS A 317 -8.32 12.22 9.16
N TYR A 318 -8.77 11.16 9.82
CA TYR A 318 -9.45 10.06 9.16
C TYR A 318 -10.79 10.51 8.53
N LEU A 319 -11.59 11.32 9.24
CA LEU A 319 -12.83 11.88 8.71
C LEU A 319 -12.60 12.80 7.51
N LEU A 320 -11.54 13.63 7.55
CA LEU A 320 -11.13 14.46 6.41
C LEU A 320 -10.71 13.60 5.21
N ALA A 321 -9.97 12.50 5.45
CA ALA A 321 -9.59 11.57 4.39
C ALA A 321 -10.80 10.87 3.73
N LEU A 322 -11.93 10.79 4.42
CA LEU A 322 -13.22 10.32 3.88
C LEU A 322 -14.02 11.42 3.17
N ASN A 323 -13.48 12.62 2.98
CA ASN A 323 -14.14 13.80 2.42
C ASN A 323 -15.41 14.23 3.19
N SER A 324 -15.36 14.15 4.53
CA SER A 324 -16.42 14.70 5.39
C SER A 324 -16.40 16.23 5.35
N ASP A 325 -17.52 16.88 5.70
CA ASP A 325 -17.61 18.35 5.76
C ASP A 325 -16.61 18.94 6.77
N ASP A 326 -15.78 19.88 6.30
CA ASP A 326 -14.72 20.52 7.07
C ASP A 326 -15.27 21.20 8.33
N GLY A 327 -16.35 21.96 8.20
CA GLY A 327 -16.97 22.68 9.31
C GLY A 327 -17.44 21.72 10.41
N PHE A 328 -18.12 20.64 10.02
CA PHE A 328 -18.54 19.58 10.93
C PHE A 328 -17.34 18.92 11.63
N VAL A 329 -16.29 18.55 10.89
CA VAL A 329 -15.10 17.91 11.47
C VAL A 329 -14.42 18.85 12.48
N LEU A 330 -14.29 20.14 12.16
CA LEU A 330 -13.70 21.13 13.05
C LEU A 330 -14.50 21.25 14.36
N ILE A 331 -15.83 21.41 14.27
CA ILE A 331 -16.72 21.51 15.43
C ILE A 331 -16.59 20.25 16.30
N LEU A 332 -16.71 19.08 15.68
CA LEU A 332 -16.62 17.79 16.38
C LEU A 332 -15.26 17.63 17.08
N THR A 333 -14.18 18.02 16.40
CA THR A 333 -12.81 17.95 16.95
C THR A 333 -12.67 18.85 18.17
N LEU A 334 -13.08 20.11 18.09
CA LEU A 334 -13.00 21.05 19.21
C LEU A 334 -13.85 20.60 20.41
N LEU A 335 -15.08 20.11 20.16
CA LEU A 335 -15.94 19.58 21.22
C LEU A 335 -15.34 18.34 21.90
N LYS A 336 -14.80 17.40 21.12
CA LYS A 336 -14.11 16.22 21.67
C LYS A 336 -12.87 16.60 22.46
N LEU A 337 -12.10 17.59 22.02
CA LEU A 337 -10.95 18.11 22.76
C LEU A 337 -11.39 18.71 24.10
N ILE A 338 -12.47 19.49 24.13
CA ILE A 338 -13.06 20.01 25.39
C ILE A 338 -13.51 18.85 26.28
N GLU A 339 -14.22 17.87 25.74
CA GLU A 339 -14.69 16.71 26.50
C GLU A 339 -13.51 15.91 27.09
N ALA A 340 -12.40 15.76 26.36
CA ALA A 340 -11.24 15.04 26.83
C ALA A 340 -10.57 15.68 28.07
N THR A 341 -10.77 16.98 28.30
CA THR A 341 -10.35 17.67 29.54
C THR A 341 -11.20 17.29 30.76
N ASN A 342 -12.37 16.67 30.57
CA ASN A 342 -13.12 16.06 31.67
C ASN A 342 -12.42 14.77 32.09
N LEU A 343 -11.44 14.91 32.98
CA LEU A 343 -10.94 13.83 33.80
C LEU A 343 -11.99 13.55 34.88
N LYS A 344 -13.03 12.78 34.54
CA LYS A 344 -13.83 12.16 35.62
C LYS A 344 -12.90 11.23 36.37
N SER A 345 -12.64 11.51 37.64
CA SER A 345 -11.96 10.55 38.50
C SER A 345 -12.86 9.32 38.65
N ILE A 346 -12.26 8.15 38.86
CA ILE A 346 -13.02 6.93 39.17
C ILE A 346 -13.91 7.19 40.40
N ASP A 347 -13.43 7.99 41.35
CA ASP A 347 -14.16 8.39 42.55
C ASP A 347 -15.40 9.23 42.25
N GLU A 348 -15.36 10.18 41.30
CA GLU A 348 -16.53 10.96 40.89
C GLU A 348 -17.59 10.10 40.17
N ILE A 349 -17.15 9.08 39.43
CA ILE A 349 -18.04 8.11 38.78
C ILE A 349 -18.69 7.21 39.84
N ILE A 350 -17.93 6.75 40.83
CA ILE A 350 -18.42 5.96 41.97
C ILE A 350 -19.43 6.78 42.77
N GLU A 351 -19.14 8.04 43.08
CA GLU A 351 -20.03 8.92 43.84
C GLU A 351 -21.34 9.22 43.09
N GLN A 352 -21.31 9.24 41.75
CA GLN A 352 -22.51 9.34 40.90
C GLN A 352 -23.33 8.05 40.90
N ILE A 353 -22.69 6.87 40.96
CA ILE A 353 -23.35 5.57 41.04
C ILE A 353 -23.97 5.36 42.42
N GLU A 354 -23.31 5.75 43.50
CA GLU A 354 -23.82 5.66 44.88
C GLU A 354 -25.02 6.57 45.14
N LYS A 355 -25.17 7.67 44.38
CA LYS A 355 -26.32 8.59 44.45
C LYS A 355 -27.56 8.07 43.71
N ILE A 356 -27.49 6.94 43.01
CA ILE A 356 -28.66 6.31 42.39
C ILE A 356 -29.45 5.61 43.51
N PRO A 357 -30.71 5.99 43.80
CA PRO A 357 -31.48 5.35 44.87
C PRO A 357 -31.75 3.88 44.52
N THR A 358 -31.10 2.97 45.23
CA THR A 358 -31.38 1.53 45.16
C THR A 358 -32.79 1.27 45.70
N LYS A 359 -33.67 0.73 44.86
CA LYS A 359 -35.00 0.25 45.27
C LYS A 359 -34.83 -0.86 46.32
N PRO A 360 -35.57 -0.85 47.44
CA PRO A 360 -35.33 -1.78 48.54
C PRO A 360 -35.58 -3.23 48.11
N GLU A 361 -34.59 -4.08 48.40
CA GLU A 361 -34.68 -5.53 48.27
C GLU A 361 -35.74 -6.09 49.22
N ILE A 362 -36.78 -6.72 48.67
CA ILE A 362 -37.67 -7.59 49.45
C ILE A 362 -36.98 -8.96 49.51
N LYS A 363 -36.41 -9.28 50.67
CA LYS A 363 -35.97 -10.63 50.99
C LYS A 363 -37.20 -11.52 51.19
N SER A 364 -37.23 -12.60 50.42
CA SER A 364 -38.13 -13.74 50.55
C SER A 364 -37.97 -14.39 51.92
N ASP A 365 -39.08 -14.89 52.50
CA ASP A 365 -39.03 -16.21 53.12
C ASP A 365 -40.41 -16.87 53.34
N ILE A 366 -40.40 -18.16 53.01
CA ILE A 366 -41.28 -19.27 53.42
C ILE A 366 -42.46 -19.67 52.52
N ASN A 367 -42.22 -20.85 51.93
CA ASN A 367 -43.07 -21.77 51.18
C ASN A 367 -44.25 -22.36 51.99
N THR A 368 -45.02 -23.20 51.27
CA THR A 368 -45.96 -24.24 51.73
C THR A 368 -47.29 -23.69 52.28
N GLU A 369 -48.48 -23.96 51.74
CA GLU A 369 -48.99 -25.17 51.11
C GLU A 369 -50.34 -24.92 50.39
N LEU A 370 -50.56 -25.63 49.27
CA LEU A 370 -51.82 -26.30 48.88
C LEU A 370 -53.08 -25.42 48.69
N LYS A 371 -53.44 -25.19 47.42
CA LYS A 371 -54.49 -25.94 46.71
C LYS A 371 -55.89 -25.81 47.36
N SER A 372 -56.71 -24.94 46.77
CA SER A 372 -58.05 -25.34 46.31
C SER A 372 -58.68 -24.25 45.43
N GLU A 373 -59.10 -24.70 44.25
CA GLU A 373 -60.38 -24.35 43.62
C GLU A 373 -60.56 -23.00 42.90
N ILE A 374 -60.12 -23.01 41.63
CA ILE A 374 -60.93 -22.79 40.40
C ILE A 374 -61.96 -21.63 40.46
N LYS A 375 -61.76 -20.57 39.64
CA LYS A 375 -62.59 -20.31 38.42
C LYS A 375 -62.27 -19.00 37.68
N LYS A 376 -62.03 -19.21 36.37
CA LYS A 376 -62.32 -18.39 35.17
C LYS A 376 -61.18 -17.62 34.49
N GLU A 377 -60.76 -18.25 33.38
CA GLU A 377 -60.57 -17.72 32.01
C GLU A 377 -59.47 -16.66 31.80
N SER A 378 -58.52 -16.81 30.87
CA SER A 378 -58.51 -17.61 29.62
C SER A 378 -57.08 -17.86 29.16
N ASN A 379 -56.82 -19.08 28.68
CA ASN A 379 -55.69 -19.42 27.81
C ASN A 379 -56.05 -20.71 27.07
N TYR A 380 -55.80 -20.77 25.77
CA TYR A 380 -55.73 -22.02 25.01
C TYR A 380 -54.48 -21.96 24.10
N LYS A 381 -53.61 -22.97 24.29
CA LYS A 381 -52.79 -23.62 23.24
C LYS A 381 -53.57 -24.90 22.82
N GLU A 382 -53.49 -25.39 21.59
CA GLU A 382 -52.59 -26.45 21.06
C GLU A 382 -53.23 -26.84 19.69
N GLU A 383 -52.53 -27.05 18.57
CA GLU A 383 -51.79 -28.23 18.07
C GLU A 383 -52.28 -28.62 16.64
N VAL A 384 -51.51 -29.52 16.03
CA VAL A 384 -51.32 -29.87 14.61
C VAL A 384 -52.27 -30.97 14.12
N ILE A 385 -52.52 -31.07 12.80
CA ILE A 385 -52.96 -32.30 12.10
C ILE A 385 -52.18 -32.49 10.77
N LEU A 386 -51.92 -33.76 10.44
CA LEU A 386 -51.10 -34.38 9.37
C LEU A 386 -51.89 -34.79 8.10
N GLU A 387 -51.10 -35.07 7.04
CA GLU A 387 -51.31 -36.01 5.89
C GLU A 387 -52.34 -35.62 4.80
N ASP A 388 -52.21 -35.89 3.50
CA ASP A 388 -51.32 -36.76 2.71
C ASP A 388 -51.45 -36.44 1.20
N SER A 389 -50.47 -36.79 0.34
CA SER A 389 -50.68 -37.52 -0.94
C SER A 389 -49.44 -37.55 -1.86
N LYS A 390 -49.19 -38.77 -2.38
CA LYS A 390 -48.14 -39.20 -3.32
C LYS A 390 -48.61 -39.09 -4.78
N ILE A 391 -47.67 -39.16 -5.74
CA ILE A 391 -47.64 -40.13 -6.87
C ILE A 391 -46.25 -40.07 -7.56
N GLU A 392 -45.73 -41.25 -7.87
CA GLU A 392 -44.51 -41.57 -8.64
C GLU A 392 -44.81 -41.61 -10.15
N ASN A 393 -43.83 -41.32 -11.02
CA ASN A 393 -43.30 -42.26 -12.05
C ASN A 393 -42.38 -41.64 -13.13
N SER A 394 -41.20 -42.27 -13.28
CA SER A 394 -40.50 -42.71 -14.51
C SER A 394 -40.37 -41.82 -15.77
N ASN A 395 -39.12 -41.58 -16.18
CA ASN A 395 -38.48 -42.03 -17.45
C ASN A 395 -37.52 -41.01 -18.12
N PHE A 396 -36.43 -41.58 -18.64
CA PHE A 396 -35.51 -41.07 -19.65
C PHE A 396 -36.25 -40.49 -20.89
N GLU A 397 -35.76 -39.37 -21.47
CA GLU A 397 -35.16 -39.29 -22.82
C GLU A 397 -34.99 -37.84 -23.33
N GLU A 398 -33.87 -37.65 -24.01
CA GLU A 398 -33.58 -36.72 -25.12
C GLU A 398 -33.56 -35.20 -24.93
N ILE A 399 -32.32 -34.70 -24.95
CA ILE A 399 -31.95 -33.39 -25.50
C ILE A 399 -32.47 -33.30 -26.93
N SER A 400 -33.48 -32.45 -27.16
CA SER A 400 -33.82 -31.94 -28.48
C SER A 400 -33.47 -30.46 -28.55
N TYR A 401 -32.67 -30.13 -29.57
CA TYR A 401 -32.16 -28.80 -29.85
C TYR A 401 -33.20 -28.03 -30.65
N ILE A 402 -33.73 -26.92 -30.13
CA ILE A 402 -34.40 -25.88 -30.93
C ILE A 402 -33.90 -24.52 -30.42
N PRO A 403 -33.39 -23.65 -31.31
CA PRO A 403 -32.63 -22.45 -30.97
C PRO A 403 -33.54 -21.32 -30.49
N PHE A 404 -33.11 -20.54 -29.50
CA PHE A 404 -33.76 -19.25 -29.23
C PHE A 404 -32.80 -18.23 -28.60
N GLU A 405 -32.43 -17.27 -29.45
CA GLU A 405 -32.50 -15.81 -29.31
C GLU A 405 -32.19 -15.12 -27.97
N GLU A 406 -31.48 -14.01 -28.14
CA GLU A 406 -30.87 -13.10 -27.18
C GLU A 406 -31.87 -12.40 -26.26
N GLU A 407 -31.88 -12.71 -24.95
CA GLU A 407 -32.50 -11.87 -23.92
C GLU A 407 -31.69 -11.75 -22.59
N THR A 408 -30.42 -12.14 -22.55
CA THR A 408 -29.66 -12.23 -21.27
C THR A 408 -28.80 -11.02 -20.88
N ASN A 409 -28.56 -10.04 -21.76
CA ASN A 409 -27.49 -9.06 -21.51
C ASN A 409 -27.72 -8.09 -20.31
N LYS A 410 -28.97 -7.75 -19.94
CA LYS A 410 -29.18 -6.74 -18.86
C LYS A 410 -28.87 -7.23 -17.44
N ASN A 411 -29.01 -8.52 -17.16
CA ASN A 411 -28.79 -9.04 -15.80
C ASN A 411 -27.33 -9.45 -15.56
N SER A 412 -26.60 -9.80 -16.62
CA SER A 412 -25.14 -10.00 -16.58
C SER A 412 -24.42 -8.70 -16.23
N ASP A 413 -24.82 -7.58 -16.83
CA ASP A 413 -24.24 -6.25 -16.54
C ASP A 413 -24.43 -5.83 -15.07
N LYS A 414 -25.59 -6.14 -14.48
CA LYS A 414 -25.85 -5.87 -13.05
C LYS A 414 -25.02 -6.74 -12.13
N TYR A 415 -24.72 -7.97 -12.53
CA TYR A 415 -23.83 -8.84 -11.76
C TYR A 415 -22.39 -8.35 -11.83
N GLN A 416 -21.96 -7.85 -12.99
CA GLN A 416 -20.66 -7.20 -13.13
C GLN A 416 -20.53 -5.97 -12.21
N LEU A 417 -21.59 -5.16 -12.12
CA LEU A 417 -21.64 -4.02 -11.20
C LEU A 417 -21.59 -4.44 -9.71
N LEU A 418 -22.11 -5.62 -9.37
CA LEU A 418 -22.00 -6.19 -8.02
C LEU A 418 -20.56 -6.59 -7.71
N ILE A 419 -19.86 -7.19 -8.67
CA ILE A 419 -18.43 -7.51 -8.55
C ILE A 419 -17.62 -6.23 -8.33
N GLU A 420 -17.84 -5.20 -9.14
CA GLU A 420 -17.17 -3.89 -9.02
C GLU A 420 -17.39 -3.25 -7.63
N LYS A 421 -18.62 -3.24 -7.11
CA LYS A 421 -18.90 -2.71 -5.76
C LYS A 421 -18.19 -3.49 -4.65
N VAL A 422 -18.01 -4.80 -4.81
CA VAL A 422 -17.28 -5.62 -3.84
C VAL A 422 -15.78 -5.31 -3.91
N TYR A 423 -15.24 -5.13 -5.12
CA TYR A 423 -13.85 -4.72 -5.35
C TYR A 423 -13.53 -3.32 -4.79
N ASP A 424 -14.44 -2.35 -4.97
CA ASP A 424 -14.30 -0.99 -4.43
C ASP A 424 -14.19 -0.97 -2.91
N ARG A 425 -14.77 -1.98 -2.24
CA ARG A 425 -14.78 -2.06 -0.79
C ARG A 425 -13.58 -2.80 -0.20
N ASP A 426 -13.24 -3.95 -0.76
CA ASP A 426 -12.06 -4.73 -0.37
C ASP A 426 -11.57 -5.54 -1.58
N PRO A 427 -10.37 -5.25 -2.11
CA PRO A 427 -9.83 -5.95 -3.29
C PRO A 427 -9.64 -7.45 -3.08
N ILE A 428 -9.32 -7.89 -1.85
CA ILE A 428 -9.11 -9.30 -1.52
C ILE A 428 -10.46 -10.04 -1.48
N LEU A 429 -11.49 -9.38 -0.95
CA LEU A 429 -12.85 -9.90 -0.96
C LEU A 429 -13.42 -9.95 -2.39
N GLY A 430 -13.13 -8.94 -3.22
CA GLY A 430 -13.52 -8.89 -4.63
C GLY A 430 -12.94 -10.05 -5.44
N GLU A 431 -11.62 -10.30 -5.31
CA GLU A 431 -10.96 -11.42 -5.96
C GLU A 431 -11.49 -12.77 -5.47
N CYS A 432 -11.73 -12.90 -4.15
CA CYS A 432 -12.32 -14.10 -3.56
C CYS A 432 -13.77 -14.31 -4.04
N PHE A 433 -14.55 -13.24 -4.22
CA PHE A 433 -15.93 -13.28 -4.68
C PHE A 433 -16.02 -13.68 -6.16
N GLU A 434 -15.25 -13.04 -7.03
CA GLU A 434 -15.22 -13.32 -8.47
C GLU A 434 -14.70 -14.73 -8.78
N ARG A 435 -13.67 -15.19 -8.05
CA ARG A 435 -13.11 -16.53 -8.25
C ARG A 435 -14.05 -17.66 -7.82
N ASN A 436 -14.87 -17.43 -6.80
CA ASN A 436 -15.66 -18.48 -6.16
C ASN A 436 -17.16 -18.43 -6.45
N PHE A 437 -17.67 -17.34 -7.02
CA PHE A 437 -19.08 -17.19 -7.36
C PHE A 437 -19.26 -16.90 -8.84
N ILE A 438 -20.14 -17.68 -9.49
CA ILE A 438 -20.52 -17.50 -10.89
C ILE A 438 -22.02 -17.21 -10.96
N PHE A 439 -22.39 -16.27 -11.83
CA PHE A 439 -23.79 -15.94 -12.09
C PHE A 439 -24.49 -17.09 -12.82
N ASP A 440 -25.55 -17.64 -12.22
CA ASP A 440 -26.41 -18.71 -12.80
C ASP A 440 -27.71 -18.13 -13.39
N GLY A 441 -28.11 -16.92 -12.97
CA GLY A 441 -29.31 -16.25 -13.45
C GLY A 441 -30.02 -15.41 -12.38
N PHE A 442 -30.94 -14.55 -12.83
CA PHE A 442 -31.79 -13.74 -11.96
C PHE A 442 -33.25 -13.83 -12.43
N SER A 443 -34.14 -14.35 -11.58
CA SER A 443 -35.57 -14.49 -11.88
C SER A 443 -36.40 -14.40 -10.60
N ASN A 444 -37.57 -13.76 -10.63
CA ASN A 444 -38.48 -13.65 -9.49
C ASN A 444 -37.85 -13.10 -8.19
N ASN A 445 -36.97 -12.09 -8.29
CA ASN A 445 -36.18 -11.54 -7.17
C ASN A 445 -35.23 -12.54 -6.49
N ILE A 446 -34.95 -13.67 -7.12
CA ILE A 446 -33.97 -14.64 -6.65
C ILE A 446 -32.73 -14.53 -7.54
N LEU A 447 -31.59 -14.21 -6.93
CA LEU A 447 -30.29 -14.24 -7.59
C LEU A 447 -29.66 -15.61 -7.37
N ASN A 448 -29.55 -16.40 -8.44
CA ASN A 448 -28.93 -17.70 -8.40
C ASN A 448 -27.42 -17.56 -8.65
N ILE A 449 -26.62 -18.04 -7.71
CA ILE A 449 -25.17 -17.99 -7.75
C ILE A 449 -24.63 -19.42 -7.57
N ILE A 450 -23.72 -19.83 -8.45
CA ILE A 450 -22.98 -21.08 -8.28
C ILE A 450 -21.77 -20.79 -7.40
N SER A 451 -21.59 -21.55 -6.32
CA SER A 451 -20.49 -21.39 -5.38
C SER A 451 -19.51 -22.55 -5.47
N TYR A 452 -18.24 -22.20 -5.72
CA TYR A 452 -17.08 -23.11 -5.70
C TYR A 452 -16.19 -22.90 -4.46
N ALA A 453 -16.63 -22.08 -3.49
CA ALA A 453 -15.81 -21.68 -2.34
C ALA A 453 -15.42 -22.86 -1.44
N LYS A 454 -14.10 -23.01 -1.20
CA LYS A 454 -13.53 -24.03 -0.29
C LYS A 454 -12.88 -23.39 0.94
N ASP A 455 -12.91 -24.12 2.05
CA ASP A 455 -12.17 -23.86 3.30
C ASP A 455 -12.03 -22.39 3.73
N GLU A 456 -10.88 -21.75 3.49
CA GLU A 456 -10.55 -20.39 3.92
C GLU A 456 -11.38 -19.32 3.19
N ASP A 457 -11.56 -19.47 1.88
CA ASP A 457 -12.38 -18.57 1.05
C ASP A 457 -13.85 -18.60 1.49
N ARG A 458 -14.36 -19.78 1.88
CA ARG A 458 -15.72 -19.91 2.41
C ARG A 458 -15.90 -19.19 3.75
N GLN A 459 -14.91 -19.23 4.64
CA GLN A 459 -14.97 -18.52 5.92
C GLN A 459 -14.97 -17.00 5.72
N LEU A 460 -14.15 -16.52 4.78
CA LEU A 460 -14.06 -15.10 4.44
C LEU A 460 -15.37 -14.58 3.80
N LEU A 461 -15.92 -15.30 2.82
CA LEU A 461 -17.19 -14.94 2.18
C LEU A 461 -18.38 -15.01 3.16
N PHE A 462 -18.37 -15.97 4.10
CA PHE A 462 -19.40 -16.05 5.15
C PHE A 462 -19.31 -14.90 6.15
N LYS A 463 -18.10 -14.50 6.55
CA LYS A 463 -17.87 -13.36 7.44
C LYS A 463 -18.40 -12.05 6.86
N TYR A 464 -18.28 -11.87 5.55
CA TYR A 464 -18.74 -10.66 4.84
C TYR A 464 -20.09 -10.83 4.13
N PHE A 465 -20.83 -11.92 4.40
CA PHE A 465 -22.10 -12.21 3.72
C PHE A 465 -23.14 -11.11 3.88
N GLY A 466 -23.22 -10.47 5.07
CA GLY A 466 -24.13 -9.35 5.30
C GLY A 466 -23.85 -8.14 4.42
N LEU A 467 -22.58 -7.88 4.13
CA LEU A 467 -22.14 -6.78 3.25
C LEU A 467 -22.47 -7.10 1.78
N ILE A 468 -22.14 -8.32 1.34
CA ILE A 468 -22.48 -8.82 -0.01
C ILE A 468 -23.99 -8.74 -0.24
N LYS A 469 -24.80 -9.13 0.77
CA LYS A 469 -26.25 -9.02 0.71
C LYS A 469 -26.73 -7.59 0.57
N SER A 470 -26.13 -6.63 1.29
CA SER A 470 -26.49 -5.21 1.14
C SER A 470 -26.19 -4.68 -0.26
N PHE A 471 -25.05 -5.04 -0.85
CA PHE A 471 -24.73 -4.62 -2.22
C PHE A 471 -25.63 -5.27 -3.27
N ALA A 472 -25.99 -6.54 -3.08
CA ALA A 472 -26.97 -7.21 -3.92
C ALA A 472 -28.36 -6.54 -3.83
N GLN A 473 -28.77 -6.14 -2.63
CA GLN A 473 -30.03 -5.40 -2.41
C GLN A 473 -30.02 -4.01 -3.05
N ASP A 474 -28.89 -3.29 -3.01
CA ASP A 474 -28.74 -1.99 -3.64
C ASP A 474 -28.86 -2.06 -5.17
N ILE A 475 -28.34 -3.13 -5.79
CA ILE A 475 -28.26 -3.24 -7.26
C ILE A 475 -29.51 -3.89 -7.86
N PHE A 476 -30.03 -4.92 -7.20
CA PHE A 476 -31.11 -5.72 -7.75
C PHE A 476 -32.48 -5.45 -7.06
N GLY A 477 -32.50 -4.84 -5.86
CA GLY A 477 -33.71 -4.46 -5.11
C GLY A 477 -33.81 -5.01 -3.68
N LEU A 478 -34.59 -4.35 -2.82
CA LEU A 478 -34.66 -4.63 -1.37
C LEU A 478 -35.17 -6.04 -1.00
N ASN A 479 -36.01 -6.64 -1.84
CA ASN A 479 -36.70 -7.92 -1.57
C ASN A 479 -36.00 -9.14 -2.20
N ILE A 480 -34.67 -9.16 -2.21
CA ILE A 480 -33.90 -10.20 -2.89
C ILE A 480 -33.48 -11.34 -1.99
N GLU A 481 -33.66 -12.54 -2.52
CA GLU A 481 -33.15 -13.78 -1.96
C GLU A 481 -31.94 -14.26 -2.77
N LEU A 482 -30.85 -14.58 -2.07
CA LEU A 482 -29.63 -15.12 -2.67
C LEU A 482 -29.66 -16.64 -2.54
N ASN A 483 -29.68 -17.33 -3.68
CA ASN A 483 -29.70 -18.79 -3.71
C ASN A 483 -28.34 -19.32 -4.19
N PHE A 484 -27.69 -20.15 -3.37
CA PHE A 484 -26.36 -20.70 -3.66
C PHE A 484 -26.46 -22.18 -4.03
N LYS A 485 -26.16 -22.51 -5.29
CA LYS A 485 -25.96 -23.89 -5.72
C LYS A 485 -24.49 -24.27 -5.50
N LYS A 486 -24.24 -25.38 -4.80
CA LYS A 486 -22.88 -25.91 -4.62
C LYS A 486 -22.60 -26.93 -5.71
N GLU A 487 -21.50 -26.74 -6.43
CA GLU A 487 -20.97 -27.74 -7.35
C GLU A 487 -19.54 -28.12 -6.93
N GLU A 488 -19.23 -29.41 -7.00
CA GLU A 488 -17.85 -29.90 -6.83
C GLU A 488 -17.11 -29.74 -8.16
N ALA A 489 -15.98 -29.03 -8.14
CA ALA A 489 -15.20 -28.75 -9.35
C ALA A 489 -14.71 -30.05 -10.04
N THR A 490 -15.36 -30.41 -11.14
CA THR A 490 -14.85 -31.38 -12.12
C THR A 490 -14.04 -30.65 -13.21
N LEU A 491 -12.86 -31.20 -13.50
CA LEU A 491 -11.88 -30.71 -14.46
C LEU A 491 -12.47 -30.51 -15.87
N LEU A 492 -12.38 -29.29 -16.41
CA LEU A 492 -12.50 -28.93 -17.84
C LEU A 492 -11.68 -27.63 -18.03
N ASN A 493 -10.93 -27.34 -19.09
CA ASN A 493 -10.48 -28.06 -20.28
C ASN A 493 -9.35 -27.21 -20.89
N GLU A 494 -8.32 -27.86 -21.45
CA GLU A 494 -7.32 -27.25 -22.34
C GLU A 494 -7.98 -26.70 -23.62
N PRO A 495 -7.44 -25.64 -24.24
CA PRO A 495 -7.99 -25.09 -25.47
C PRO A 495 -7.74 -26.04 -26.65
N LYS A 496 -8.81 -26.28 -27.42
CA LYS A 496 -8.82 -27.05 -28.67
C LYS A 496 -7.90 -26.40 -29.72
N LYS A 497 -7.06 -27.23 -30.34
CA LYS A 497 -6.33 -26.92 -31.57
C LYS A 497 -7.31 -26.72 -32.73
N GLU A 498 -7.17 -25.59 -33.43
CA GLU A 498 -7.72 -25.43 -34.78
C GLU A 498 -6.88 -26.26 -35.76
N ASN A 499 -7.59 -27.06 -36.56
CA ASN A 499 -7.04 -27.73 -37.73
C ASN A 499 -6.99 -26.71 -38.86
N ASP A 500 -5.79 -26.34 -39.28
CA ASP A 500 -5.55 -25.83 -40.63
C ASP A 500 -4.57 -26.76 -41.33
N SER A 501 -5.10 -27.46 -42.33
CA SER A 501 -4.36 -28.38 -43.19
C SER A 501 -4.05 -27.68 -44.51
N PHE A 502 -2.80 -27.28 -44.74
CA PHE A 502 -2.24 -27.14 -46.09
C PHE A 502 -0.73 -27.46 -46.10
N LEU A 503 -0.36 -28.19 -47.15
CA LEU A 503 0.91 -28.84 -47.52
C LEU A 503 2.23 -28.08 -47.22
N ASN A 504 3.26 -28.82 -46.79
CA ASN A 504 4.40 -29.16 -47.66
C ASN A 504 5.34 -30.21 -47.06
N GLU A 505 5.68 -31.20 -47.89
CA GLU A 505 6.76 -32.17 -47.72
C GLU A 505 8.14 -31.49 -47.80
N THR A 506 9.09 -31.97 -47.00
CA THR A 506 10.46 -32.32 -47.44
C THR A 506 11.18 -33.01 -46.28
N GLY A 507 11.72 -34.20 -46.56
CA GLY A 507 12.47 -35.02 -45.61
C GLY A 507 13.99 -34.83 -45.69
N SER A 508 14.69 -35.78 -45.07
CA SER A 508 16.16 -35.99 -44.95
C SER A 508 16.82 -35.22 -43.80
N MET A 509 17.72 -35.77 -42.97
CA MET A 509 18.43 -37.06 -42.89
C MET A 509 19.22 -37.10 -41.55
N ILE A 510 19.39 -38.28 -40.92
CA ILE A 510 20.64 -38.84 -40.31
C ILE A 510 21.23 -38.07 -39.07
N GLU A 511 21.65 -38.62 -37.92
CA GLU A 511 22.35 -39.87 -37.57
C GLU A 511 22.25 -40.19 -36.05
N ASP A 512 22.79 -41.35 -35.72
CA ASP A 512 22.71 -42.21 -34.54
C ASP A 512 23.74 -41.95 -33.40
N ILE A 513 23.37 -42.42 -32.19
CA ILE A 513 24.17 -43.22 -31.22
C ILE A 513 25.10 -42.55 -30.15
N GLU A 514 24.91 -43.09 -28.92
CA GLU A 514 25.79 -43.26 -27.73
C GLU A 514 26.07 -42.09 -26.75
N LEU A 515 25.74 -42.33 -25.46
CA LEU A 515 26.75 -42.79 -24.48
C LEU A 515 26.10 -43.15 -23.14
N GLY A 516 26.29 -44.41 -22.73
CA GLY A 516 26.21 -44.86 -21.35
C GLY A 516 27.39 -45.79 -21.08
N SER A 517 27.85 -45.78 -19.82
CA SER A 517 28.82 -46.72 -19.23
C SER A 517 30.31 -46.36 -19.36
N GLY A 518 30.83 -45.72 -18.30
CA GLY A 518 32.26 -45.60 -18.03
C GLY A 518 32.71 -46.61 -16.97
N CYS A 519 33.83 -47.28 -17.22
CA CYS A 519 34.55 -48.13 -16.28
C CYS A 519 36.03 -47.70 -16.21
N VAL A 520 36.57 -47.67 -14.98
CA VAL A 520 38.00 -47.73 -14.52
C VAL A 520 38.86 -46.48 -14.82
N ALA A 521 39.66 -45.87 -13.92
CA ALA A 521 40.23 -46.20 -12.61
C ALA A 521 40.57 -44.89 -11.84
N ASP A 522 40.43 -44.83 -10.51
CA ASP A 522 41.59 -45.01 -9.61
C ASP A 522 41.21 -44.98 -8.12
N MET A 523 41.93 -45.80 -7.35
CA MET A 523 41.71 -46.12 -5.95
C MET A 523 42.37 -45.12 -5.00
N THR A 524 41.73 -44.79 -3.88
CA THR A 524 42.31 -44.94 -2.53
C THR A 524 41.21 -44.84 -1.45
N LYS A 525 41.30 -45.76 -0.49
CA LYS A 525 40.33 -45.99 0.60
C LYS A 525 40.49 -44.96 1.73
N SER A 526 39.37 -44.46 2.25
CA SER A 526 39.19 -44.31 3.71
C SER A 526 37.69 -44.17 4.03
N ASN A 527 37.20 -45.10 4.86
CA ASN A 527 35.83 -45.14 5.39
C ASN A 527 35.46 -43.82 6.09
N ASN A 528 34.32 -43.25 5.69
CA ASN A 528 33.36 -42.54 6.55
C ASN A 528 32.12 -42.21 5.70
N GLU A 529 31.10 -43.06 5.75
CA GLU A 529 29.79 -42.71 5.19
C GLU A 529 29.11 -41.69 6.11
N ALA A 530 28.92 -40.49 5.59
CA ALA A 530 28.07 -39.46 6.16
C ALA A 530 26.62 -39.67 5.70
N ILE A 531 25.72 -39.50 6.64
CA ILE A 531 24.26 -39.56 6.55
C ILE A 531 23.74 -38.41 5.70
N SER A 532 23.13 -38.65 4.55
CA SER A 532 22.08 -37.75 4.00
C SER A 532 21.38 -38.33 2.76
N SER A 533 20.61 -39.40 2.92
CA SER A 533 19.46 -39.69 2.03
C SER A 533 18.72 -40.94 2.51
N LYS A 534 18.00 -40.81 3.62
CA LYS A 534 16.85 -41.67 3.91
C LYS A 534 15.69 -40.74 4.27
N GLU A 535 14.61 -40.83 3.51
CA GLU A 535 13.33 -40.24 3.89
C GLU A 535 12.92 -40.84 5.24
N LEU A 536 12.72 -39.98 6.24
CA LEU A 536 12.35 -40.40 7.60
C LEU A 536 10.93 -40.95 7.58
N GLN A 537 10.79 -42.22 7.97
CA GLN A 537 9.47 -42.83 8.16
C GLN A 537 8.82 -42.27 9.44
N ILE A 538 7.49 -42.29 9.50
CA ILE A 538 6.70 -41.69 10.61
C ILE A 538 7.11 -42.25 11.98
N ASP A 539 7.55 -43.50 12.03
CA ASP A 539 8.02 -44.19 13.24
C ASP A 539 9.37 -43.65 13.77
N ASP A 540 10.21 -43.07 12.92
CA ASP A 540 11.49 -42.44 13.32
C ASP A 540 11.24 -41.09 14.02
N ILE A 541 10.17 -40.39 13.65
CA ILE A 541 9.78 -39.09 14.24
C ILE A 541 9.21 -39.29 15.65
N LEU A 542 8.38 -40.31 15.83
CA LEU A 542 7.74 -40.65 17.12
C LEU A 542 8.73 -41.17 18.18
N ASN A 543 9.87 -41.71 17.74
CA ASN A 543 10.95 -42.24 18.58
C ASN A 543 12.18 -41.34 18.66
N SER A 544 12.09 -40.10 18.18
CA SER A 544 13.20 -39.15 18.26
C SER A 544 13.60 -38.84 19.71
N LYS A 545 14.92 -38.70 19.95
CA LYS A 545 15.48 -38.40 21.28
C LYS A 545 14.89 -37.15 21.93
N MET A 546 14.48 -36.17 21.12
CA MET A 546 13.88 -34.92 21.59
C MET A 546 12.44 -35.10 22.06
N LEU A 547 11.64 -35.89 21.34
CA LEU A 547 10.23 -36.16 21.69
C LEU A 547 10.13 -37.03 22.94
N ASN A 548 11.03 -38.00 23.12
CA ASN A 548 11.04 -38.85 24.32
C ASN A 548 11.43 -38.08 25.60
N LYS A 549 12.36 -37.12 25.50
CA LYS A 549 12.67 -36.21 26.62
C LYS A 549 11.49 -35.30 26.98
N ALA A 550 10.70 -34.88 25.99
CA ALA A 550 9.49 -34.09 26.22
C ALA A 550 8.35 -34.92 26.86
N LYS A 551 8.23 -36.21 26.52
CA LYS A 551 7.28 -37.13 27.18
C LYS A 551 7.58 -37.31 28.66
N GLU A 552 8.86 -37.45 29.04
CA GLU A 552 9.29 -37.59 30.45
C GLU A 552 9.09 -36.30 31.27
N LEU A 553 9.23 -35.12 30.65
CA LEU A 553 9.12 -33.83 31.34
C LEU A 553 7.68 -33.34 31.53
N PHE A 554 6.73 -33.76 30.69
CA PHE A 554 5.39 -33.16 30.62
C PHE A 554 4.21 -34.14 30.74
N ASP A 555 4.46 -35.42 31.07
CA ASP A 555 3.45 -36.44 31.38
C ASP A 555 2.32 -36.56 30.32
N ILE A 556 2.72 -36.57 29.05
CA ILE A 556 1.85 -36.40 27.88
C ILE A 556 1.05 -37.68 27.59
N LYS A 557 -0.29 -37.59 27.56
CA LYS A 557 -1.20 -38.74 27.35
C LYS A 557 -1.52 -39.08 25.88
N LYS A 558 -1.35 -38.16 24.93
CA LYS A 558 -1.60 -38.42 23.49
C LYS A 558 -0.85 -37.45 22.57
N ILE A 559 -0.32 -37.94 21.45
CA ILE A 559 0.38 -37.15 20.42
C ILE A 559 -0.28 -37.42 19.06
N THR A 560 -0.51 -36.38 18.26
CA THR A 560 -1.07 -36.47 16.90
C THR A 560 -0.14 -35.79 15.89
N VAL A 561 0.13 -36.44 14.76
CA VAL A 561 0.99 -35.94 13.68
C VAL A 561 0.10 -35.57 12.49
N LYS A 562 0.22 -34.33 11.98
CA LYS A 562 -0.44 -33.91 10.72
C LYS A 562 0.62 -33.73 9.63
N SER A 563 0.47 -34.42 8.51
CA SER A 563 1.24 -34.16 7.30
C SER A 563 0.75 -32.88 6.64
N ARG A 564 1.67 -32.00 6.26
CA ARG A 564 1.37 -30.78 5.49
C ARG A 564 1.12 -31.22 4.05
N SER A 565 -0.13 -31.23 3.60
CA SER A 565 -0.51 -31.33 2.18
C SER A 565 -0.36 -29.98 1.51
#